data_AF-A0A366E1V7-F1
#
_entry.id   AF-A0A366E1V7-F1
#
_cell.length_a   1.000
_cell.length_b   1.000
_cell.length_c   1.000
_cell.angle_alpha   90.00
_cell.angle_beta   90.00
_cell.angle_gamma   90.00
#
_symmetry.space_group_name_H-M   'P 1'
#
loop_
_entity.id
_entity.type
_entity.pdbx_description
1 polymer ?
#
loop_
_entity_poly.entity_id
_entity_poly.type
_entity_poly.pdbx_seq_one_letter_code
_entity_poly.pdbx_strand_id
1 'polypeptide(L)'
;MTDHSVRLAGLVAATTVAVATATAGSAYADPPDSASPTLPVAGCPALYALGIQGTGESSPDAAPTTDTGMLSTVFMPLLARAADPSLVARAYVPYESGFGGFTGGAPVPYAESVQGGLTRLRDMARDVAARCADTRFAIVGYSQGAHVASLFAQEIGQGRGVLPAEKVAAVALFADPTRNPGAPLFPGSPGKHTPDPAPGTAGERVATIAALPQTPVSGGGIAPDRDVAPNFAALTGRVASFCAAGDLACDAPEGAPILKAVAGVAGQAKVSGGDPIASLTSIAQALAYTSIKTASAVVNNDVQGSTIANLSLSPQKSISQRLAEASDPRTPLDLNAAFRAVLKVGVIGLNAVTTVVRSVLNPAAISELATAGLTNPAAGLFLLGARLIDATTQLVPPTTVSRLVNQAYQAVVQNITDNRELLDLTTWVRYWDTVQRHGAYSTAAVAANGDAPTRFVADWFAALARDLADRFGGGAAPQGRLPAPPTGFSGGGSGASATPNSSGTGQFPFGTGADGASSGGVTSIPPTERPGTDANAYPFSTN
;
A
#
# COMPACT_ATOMS: atom_id res chain seq x y z
N MET A 1 -51.86 -51.17 -32.41
CA MET A 1 -52.43 -51.35 -31.07
C MET A 1 -51.46 -52.18 -30.25
N THR A 2 -51.42 -51.89 -28.94
CA THR A 2 -50.76 -52.60 -27.82
C THR A 2 -49.24 -52.52 -27.67
N ASP A 3 -48.85 -51.77 -26.64
CA ASP A 3 -47.70 -51.90 -25.75
C ASP A 3 -47.25 -53.35 -25.48
N HIS A 4 -45.94 -53.57 -25.33
CA HIS A 4 -45.38 -54.42 -24.27
C HIS A 4 -43.93 -54.05 -23.92
N SER A 5 -43.74 -53.89 -22.60
CA SER A 5 -42.57 -53.57 -21.80
C SER A 5 -41.40 -54.57 -21.92
N VAL A 6 -40.14 -54.12 -21.89
CA VAL A 6 -39.01 -54.90 -21.35
C VAL A 6 -37.97 -53.97 -20.69
N ARG A 7 -37.62 -54.29 -19.43
CA ARG A 7 -36.51 -53.75 -18.64
C ARG A 7 -35.16 -54.14 -19.24
N LEU A 8 -34.14 -53.27 -19.20
CA LEU A 8 -32.75 -53.72 -19.29
C LEU A 8 -31.88 -53.09 -18.21
N ALA A 9 -31.36 -53.96 -17.34
CA ALA A 9 -30.29 -53.69 -16.40
C ALA A 9 -28.95 -54.09 -17.04
N GLY A 10 -27.90 -53.31 -16.74
CA GLY A 10 -26.52 -53.77 -16.61
C GLY A 10 -25.73 -54.08 -17.88
N LEU A 11 -24.72 -53.25 -18.18
CA LEU A 11 -23.37 -53.76 -18.47
C LEU A 11 -22.34 -52.66 -18.21
N VAL A 12 -21.47 -52.89 -17.22
CA VAL A 12 -20.23 -52.14 -16.99
C VAL A 12 -19.16 -52.77 -17.88
N ALA A 13 -18.58 -52.01 -18.79
CA ALA A 13 -17.38 -52.40 -19.54
C ALA A 13 -16.22 -51.48 -19.14
N ALA A 14 -15.32 -52.01 -18.31
CA ALA A 14 -14.07 -51.36 -17.94
C ALA A 14 -13.10 -51.37 -19.13
N THR A 15 -12.65 -50.20 -19.56
CA THR A 15 -11.57 -50.05 -20.53
C THR A 15 -10.31 -49.59 -19.79
N THR A 16 -9.37 -50.51 -19.59
CA THR A 16 -8.04 -50.23 -19.05
C THR A 16 -7.15 -49.68 -20.16
N VAL A 17 -6.75 -48.41 -20.07
CA VAL A 17 -5.67 -47.83 -20.89
C VAL A 17 -4.38 -47.94 -20.09
N ALA A 18 -3.43 -48.76 -20.56
CA ALA A 18 -2.09 -48.84 -20.01
C ALA A 18 -1.22 -47.73 -20.62
N VAL A 19 -0.79 -46.78 -19.79
CA VAL A 19 0.21 -45.77 -20.16
C VAL A 19 1.56 -46.21 -19.58
N ALA A 20 2.50 -46.55 -20.46
CA ALA A 20 3.88 -46.83 -20.08
C ALA A 20 4.61 -45.51 -19.81
N THR A 21 4.97 -45.24 -18.55
CA THR A 21 5.81 -44.10 -18.17
C THR A 21 7.29 -44.49 -18.26
N ALA A 22 8.01 -43.88 -19.21
CA ALA A 22 9.46 -43.90 -19.21
C ALA A 22 9.98 -42.97 -18.10
N THR A 23 10.68 -43.51 -17.10
CA THR A 23 11.35 -42.72 -16.06
C THR A 23 12.68 -42.20 -16.58
N ALA A 24 12.69 -41.00 -17.16
CA ALA A 24 13.91 -40.21 -17.26
C ALA A 24 14.14 -39.57 -15.87
N GLY A 25 15.17 -40.04 -15.16
CA GLY A 25 15.57 -39.45 -13.88
C GLY A 25 16.13 -38.05 -14.09
N SER A 26 15.31 -37.02 -13.89
CA SER A 26 15.79 -35.66 -13.68
C SER A 26 16.34 -35.60 -12.25
N ALA A 27 17.64 -35.39 -12.11
CA ALA A 27 18.21 -34.93 -10.86
C ALA A 27 17.63 -33.54 -10.58
N TYR A 28 16.61 -33.46 -9.72
CA TYR A 28 16.17 -32.19 -9.16
C TYR A 28 17.23 -31.76 -8.16
N ALA A 29 17.98 -30.70 -8.50
CA ALA A 29 18.72 -29.96 -7.50
C ALA A 29 17.70 -29.34 -6.53
N ASP A 30 17.90 -29.56 -5.23
CA ASP A 30 17.17 -28.80 -4.20
C ASP A 30 17.37 -27.28 -4.47
N PRO A 31 16.32 -26.45 -4.39
CA PRO A 31 16.47 -25.02 -4.46
C PRO A 31 17.32 -24.53 -3.27
N PRO A 32 18.19 -23.52 -3.45
CA PRO A 32 18.84 -22.91 -2.30
C PRO A 32 17.76 -22.38 -1.36
N ASP A 33 17.78 -22.82 -0.09
CA ASP A 33 17.11 -22.13 1.00
C ASP A 33 17.34 -20.63 0.83
N SER A 34 16.29 -19.82 0.97
CA SER A 34 16.36 -18.36 0.81
C SER A 34 17.16 -17.70 1.94
N ALA A 35 18.46 -18.00 1.98
CA ALA A 35 19.44 -17.37 2.84
C ALA A 35 19.34 -15.85 2.62
N SER A 36 19.21 -15.11 3.71
CA SER A 36 19.21 -13.65 3.65
C SER A 36 20.45 -13.17 2.89
N PRO A 37 20.28 -12.25 1.92
CA PRO A 37 21.36 -11.85 1.03
C PRO A 37 22.58 -11.46 1.85
N THR A 38 23.73 -12.07 1.57
CA THR A 38 24.98 -11.68 2.22
C THR A 38 25.38 -10.29 1.74
N LEU A 39 25.19 -9.30 2.59
CA LEU A 39 25.68 -7.95 2.35
C LEU A 39 27.21 -7.94 2.41
N PRO A 40 27.91 -7.50 1.34
CA PRO A 40 29.34 -7.31 1.39
C PRO A 40 29.65 -6.13 2.31
N VAL A 41 30.32 -6.40 3.43
CA VAL A 41 30.82 -5.38 4.35
C VAL A 41 32.34 -5.53 4.35
N ALA A 42 33.02 -4.73 3.53
CA ALA A 42 34.49 -4.77 3.42
C ALA A 42 35.17 -4.05 4.61
N GLY A 43 34.49 -3.04 5.16
CA GLY A 43 34.87 -2.29 6.34
C GLY A 43 33.60 -1.69 6.96
N CYS A 44 33.63 -1.40 8.26
CA CYS A 44 32.47 -0.85 8.97
C CYS A 44 32.36 0.66 8.72
N PRO A 45 31.31 1.15 8.04
CA PRO A 45 31.11 2.57 7.83
C PRO A 45 30.56 3.24 9.10
N ALA A 46 30.76 4.54 9.24
CA ALA A 46 30.10 5.32 10.29
C ALA A 46 28.56 5.26 10.15
N LEU A 47 28.07 5.38 8.91
CA LEU A 47 26.66 5.28 8.55
C LEU A 47 26.41 4.17 7.52
N TYR A 48 25.47 3.27 7.78
CA TYR A 48 24.97 2.30 6.82
C TYR A 48 23.55 2.68 6.39
N ALA A 49 23.36 3.00 5.12
CA ALA A 49 22.07 3.39 4.57
C ALA A 49 21.33 2.20 3.95
N LEU A 50 20.12 1.89 4.43
CA LEU A 50 19.26 0.83 3.89
C LEU A 50 18.09 1.45 3.12
N GLY A 51 17.98 1.12 1.84
CA GLY A 51 16.96 1.64 0.93
C GLY A 51 15.90 0.60 0.60
N ILE A 52 14.63 0.98 0.68
CA ILE A 52 13.51 0.11 0.34
C ILE A 52 12.73 0.73 -0.81
N GLN A 53 12.84 0.08 -1.96
CA GLN A 53 12.26 0.56 -3.22
C GLN A 53 10.73 0.47 -3.23
N GLY A 54 10.11 1.21 -4.16
CA GLY A 54 8.67 1.13 -4.39
C GLY A 54 8.23 -0.17 -5.07
N THR A 55 6.92 -0.29 -5.30
CA THR A 55 6.32 -1.42 -6.01
C THR A 55 6.92 -1.56 -7.41
N GLY A 56 7.36 -2.77 -7.77
CA GLY A 56 7.93 -3.08 -9.08
C GLY A 56 9.35 -2.58 -9.31
N GLU A 57 10.00 -2.01 -8.30
CA GLU A 57 11.38 -1.50 -8.37
C GLU A 57 12.40 -2.41 -7.66
N SER A 58 11.97 -3.58 -7.16
CA SER A 58 12.81 -4.59 -6.53
C SER A 58 12.37 -6.00 -6.92
N SER A 59 13.09 -7.00 -6.42
CA SER A 59 12.72 -8.41 -6.46
C SER A 59 13.44 -9.16 -5.34
N PRO A 60 13.00 -10.37 -4.97
CA PRO A 60 13.66 -11.16 -3.92
C PRO A 60 15.13 -11.50 -4.21
N ASP A 61 15.52 -11.48 -5.48
CA ASP A 61 16.87 -11.74 -6.00
C ASP A 61 17.60 -10.47 -6.46
N ALA A 62 17.01 -9.29 -6.25
CA ALA A 62 17.64 -8.02 -6.61
C ALA A 62 19.00 -7.86 -5.92
N ALA A 63 20.01 -7.44 -6.67
CA ALA A 63 21.35 -7.22 -6.12
C ALA A 63 21.33 -6.05 -5.12
N PRO A 64 21.64 -6.26 -3.83
CA PRO A 64 21.55 -5.20 -2.80
C PRO A 64 22.46 -4.01 -3.07
N THR A 65 23.52 -4.18 -3.88
CA THR A 65 24.52 -3.17 -4.16
C THR A 65 24.38 -2.52 -5.55
N THR A 66 23.32 -2.78 -6.31
CA THR A 66 23.09 -2.12 -7.60
C THR A 66 22.20 -0.88 -7.41
N ASP A 67 22.63 0.30 -7.91
CA ASP A 67 21.80 1.51 -7.88
C ASP A 67 20.72 1.45 -8.96
N THR A 68 19.45 1.40 -8.54
CA THR A 68 18.28 1.33 -9.42
C THR A 68 17.09 2.11 -8.83
N GLY A 69 15.97 2.17 -9.56
CA GLY A 69 14.71 2.72 -9.09
C GLY A 69 14.79 4.17 -8.62
N MET A 70 13.74 4.65 -7.96
CA MET A 70 13.68 6.02 -7.44
C MET A 70 14.81 6.31 -6.44
N LEU A 71 15.11 5.37 -5.54
CA LEU A 71 16.09 5.61 -4.47
C LEU A 71 17.55 5.69 -4.94
N SER A 72 17.87 5.31 -6.19
CA SER A 72 19.17 5.66 -6.80
C SER A 72 19.43 7.16 -6.80
N THR A 73 18.37 7.97 -6.90
CA THR A 73 18.45 9.43 -6.85
C THR A 73 18.78 9.99 -5.46
N VAL A 74 18.74 9.15 -4.42
CA VAL A 74 19.25 9.46 -3.06
C VAL A 74 20.66 8.89 -2.88
N PHE A 75 20.87 7.62 -3.21
CA PHE A 75 22.11 6.92 -2.89
C PHE A 75 23.29 7.30 -3.80
N MET A 76 23.09 7.53 -5.09
CA MET A 76 24.20 7.98 -5.95
C MET A 76 24.72 9.36 -5.50
N PRO A 77 23.87 10.36 -5.25
CA PRO A 77 24.36 11.66 -4.76
C PRO A 77 24.90 11.62 -3.32
N LEU A 78 24.44 10.70 -2.47
CA LEU A 78 24.99 10.46 -1.13
C LEU A 78 26.44 9.94 -1.22
N LEU A 79 26.66 8.89 -2.01
CA LEU A 79 27.99 8.32 -2.22
C LEU A 79 28.94 9.34 -2.86
N ALA A 80 28.46 10.21 -3.74
CA ALA A 80 29.27 11.30 -4.29
C ALA A 80 29.71 12.33 -3.22
N ARG A 81 28.84 12.63 -2.23
CA ARG A 81 29.12 13.60 -1.16
C ARG A 81 29.98 13.03 -0.03
N ALA A 82 29.86 11.74 0.22
CA ALA A 82 30.61 11.01 1.24
C ALA A 82 31.37 9.85 0.58
N ALA A 83 32.27 10.17 -0.36
CA ALA A 83 32.95 9.20 -1.21
C ALA A 83 33.90 8.25 -0.45
N ASP A 84 34.28 8.59 0.78
CA ASP A 84 35.07 7.72 1.65
C ASP A 84 34.22 6.53 2.14
N PRO A 85 34.58 5.27 1.80
CA PRO A 85 33.86 4.08 2.22
C PRO A 85 33.80 3.87 3.75
N SER A 86 34.67 4.54 4.52
CA SER A 86 34.61 4.56 5.98
C SER A 86 33.50 5.45 6.53
N LEU A 87 33.01 6.42 5.75
CA LEU A 87 31.90 7.30 6.14
C LEU A 87 30.56 6.63 5.91
N VAL A 88 30.34 6.11 4.69
CA VAL A 88 29.03 5.57 4.31
C VAL A 88 29.15 4.32 3.44
N ALA A 89 28.28 3.36 3.73
CA ALA A 89 27.92 2.30 2.79
C ALA A 89 26.40 2.26 2.63
N ARG A 90 25.92 1.65 1.56
CA ARG A 90 24.49 1.52 1.29
C ARG A 90 24.13 0.15 0.76
N ALA A 91 22.88 -0.26 0.98
CA ALA A 91 22.28 -1.39 0.30
C ALA A 91 20.78 -1.18 0.09
N TYR A 92 20.24 -1.79 -0.97
CA TYR A 92 18.81 -1.90 -1.21
C TYR A 92 18.29 -3.21 -0.63
N VAL A 93 17.09 -3.20 -0.05
CA VAL A 93 16.42 -4.38 0.48
C VAL A 93 15.80 -5.16 -0.68
N PRO A 94 16.26 -6.39 -0.98
CA PRO A 94 15.62 -7.25 -1.96
C PRO A 94 14.38 -7.89 -1.34
N TYR A 95 13.23 -7.62 -1.95
CA TYR A 95 11.93 -8.10 -1.49
C TYR A 95 10.97 -8.17 -2.68
N GLU A 96 9.77 -8.70 -2.45
CA GLU A 96 8.81 -9.00 -3.50
C GLU A 96 8.42 -7.75 -4.31
N SER A 97 8.34 -6.58 -3.65
CA SER A 97 7.84 -5.32 -4.21
C SER A 97 6.55 -5.46 -5.03
N GLY A 98 5.66 -6.32 -4.57
CA GLY A 98 4.47 -6.76 -5.28
C GLY A 98 3.22 -5.97 -4.91
N PHE A 99 2.33 -5.80 -5.88
CA PHE A 99 0.97 -5.30 -5.68
C PHE A 99 0.00 -6.24 -6.40
N GLY A 100 0.08 -7.53 -6.08
CA GLY A 100 -0.82 -8.54 -6.62
C GLY A 100 -0.84 -8.61 -8.14
N GLY A 101 0.24 -8.23 -8.83
CA GLY A 101 0.31 -8.27 -10.30
C GLY A 101 -0.46 -7.16 -11.04
N PHE A 102 -1.06 -6.20 -10.33
CA PHE A 102 -1.62 -4.97 -10.94
C PHE A 102 -0.53 -4.04 -11.50
N THR A 103 0.71 -4.25 -11.07
CA THR A 103 1.91 -3.55 -11.52
C THR A 103 2.86 -4.56 -12.14
N GLY A 104 3.81 -4.14 -12.98
CA GLY A 104 4.80 -5.04 -13.61
C GLY A 104 5.74 -5.81 -12.66
N GLY A 105 5.60 -5.65 -11.33
CA GLY A 105 6.31 -6.41 -10.30
C GLY A 105 5.69 -7.78 -9.97
N ALA A 106 6.17 -8.40 -8.88
CA ALA A 106 5.73 -9.74 -8.49
C ALA A 106 4.21 -9.82 -8.23
N PRO A 107 3.56 -10.98 -8.49
CA PRO A 107 2.13 -11.16 -8.26
C PRO A 107 1.79 -11.39 -6.77
N VAL A 108 2.70 -11.01 -5.87
CA VAL A 108 2.54 -11.15 -4.42
C VAL A 108 1.61 -10.04 -3.92
N PRO A 109 0.57 -10.35 -3.13
CA PRO A 109 -0.31 -9.36 -2.54
C PRO A 109 0.46 -8.28 -1.75
N TYR A 110 -0.05 -7.06 -1.75
CA TYR A 110 0.60 -5.89 -1.16
C TYR A 110 0.99 -6.10 0.30
N ALA A 111 0.07 -6.60 1.13
CA ALA A 111 0.32 -6.79 2.56
C ALA A 111 1.40 -7.86 2.83
N GLU A 112 1.42 -8.93 2.03
CA GLU A 112 2.46 -9.96 2.10
C GLU A 112 3.81 -9.38 1.67
N SER A 113 3.84 -8.59 0.59
CA SER A 113 5.05 -7.92 0.13
C SER A 113 5.61 -6.91 1.15
N VAL A 114 4.77 -6.11 1.81
CA VAL A 114 5.20 -5.20 2.88
C VAL A 114 5.80 -5.99 4.05
N GLN A 115 5.18 -7.11 4.44
CA GLN A 115 5.69 -7.95 5.52
C GLN A 115 7.01 -8.65 5.16
N GLY A 116 7.15 -9.12 3.92
CA GLY A 116 8.40 -9.68 3.38
C GLY A 116 9.52 -8.65 3.40
N GLY A 117 9.25 -7.44 2.87
CA GLY A 117 10.20 -6.32 2.90
C GLY A 117 10.62 -5.91 4.31
N LEU A 118 9.69 -5.84 5.26
CA LEU A 118 9.98 -5.53 6.65
C LEU A 118 10.84 -6.61 7.32
N THR A 119 10.59 -7.87 7.01
CA THR A 119 11.40 -9.00 7.50
C THR A 119 12.82 -8.92 6.95
N ARG A 120 12.99 -8.69 5.64
CA ARG A 120 14.30 -8.54 5.01
C ARG A 120 15.08 -7.33 5.53
N LEU A 121 14.41 -6.20 5.73
CA LEU A 121 15.02 -5.01 6.33
C LEU A 121 15.55 -5.29 7.74
N ARG A 122 14.76 -5.97 8.59
CA ARG A 122 15.18 -6.36 9.93
C ARG A 122 16.41 -7.27 9.93
N ASP A 123 16.42 -8.27 9.05
CA ASP A 123 17.54 -9.21 8.92
C ASP A 123 18.83 -8.49 8.51
N MET A 124 18.76 -7.65 7.47
CA MET A 124 19.90 -6.89 6.97
C MET A 124 20.43 -5.92 8.04
N ALA A 125 19.54 -5.20 8.72
CA ALA A 125 19.92 -4.28 9.80
C ALA A 125 20.61 -5.01 10.96
N ARG A 126 20.07 -6.16 11.38
CA ARG A 126 20.67 -7.00 12.44
C ARG A 126 22.04 -7.54 12.04
N ASP A 127 22.17 -8.01 10.80
CA ASP A 127 23.41 -8.59 10.29
C ASP A 127 24.54 -7.55 10.16
N VAL A 128 24.23 -6.31 9.73
CA VAL A 128 25.20 -5.20 9.75
C VAL A 128 25.54 -4.82 11.19
N ALA A 129 24.56 -4.70 12.09
CA ALA A 129 24.82 -4.30 13.48
C ALA A 129 25.67 -5.33 14.24
N ALA A 130 25.49 -6.62 13.94
CA ALA A 130 26.28 -7.70 14.52
C ALA A 130 27.75 -7.66 14.04
N ARG A 131 28.00 -7.27 12.79
CA ARG A 131 29.36 -7.20 12.23
C ARG A 131 30.06 -5.89 12.54
N CYS A 132 29.29 -4.81 12.71
CA CYS A 132 29.78 -3.45 12.88
C CYS A 132 29.11 -2.77 14.07
N ALA A 133 29.63 -3.09 15.26
CA ALA A 133 29.04 -2.68 16.54
C ALA A 133 28.96 -1.16 16.75
N ASP A 134 29.71 -0.33 16.02
CA ASP A 134 29.67 1.13 16.10
C ASP A 134 28.95 1.82 14.94
N THR A 135 28.62 1.08 13.88
CA THR A 135 27.84 1.62 12.76
C THR A 135 26.45 2.08 13.22
N ARG A 136 26.01 3.22 12.69
CA ARG A 136 24.63 3.72 12.79
C ARG A 136 23.90 3.57 11.46
N PHE A 137 22.57 3.62 11.49
CA PHE A 137 21.72 3.32 10.36
C PHE A 137 20.96 4.54 9.87
N ALA A 138 20.90 4.71 8.56
CA ALA A 138 19.91 5.56 7.91
C ALA A 138 18.95 4.67 7.12
N ILE A 139 17.65 4.91 7.23
CA ILE A 139 16.63 4.14 6.52
C ILE A 139 15.94 5.07 5.53
N VAL A 140 15.77 4.63 4.29
CA VAL A 140 15.02 5.41 3.30
C VAL A 140 14.06 4.51 2.54
N GLY A 141 12.81 4.92 2.43
CA GLY A 141 11.77 4.17 1.73
C GLY A 141 11.00 5.04 0.76
N TYR A 142 10.51 4.42 -0.31
CA TYR A 142 9.65 5.06 -1.30
C TYR A 142 8.37 4.26 -1.55
N SER A 143 7.20 4.92 -1.54
CA SER A 143 5.90 4.30 -1.82
C SER A 143 5.67 3.06 -0.93
N GLN A 144 5.50 1.85 -1.49
CA GLN A 144 5.46 0.61 -0.71
C GLN A 144 6.67 0.44 0.23
N GLY A 145 7.87 0.79 -0.23
CA GLY A 145 9.06 0.76 0.60
C GLY A 145 9.08 1.81 1.71
N ALA A 146 8.38 2.94 1.54
CA ALA A 146 8.16 3.91 2.61
C ALA A 146 7.22 3.37 3.69
N HIS A 147 6.21 2.58 3.31
CA HIS A 147 5.39 1.83 4.26
C HIS A 147 6.27 0.87 5.09
N VAL A 148 7.11 0.06 4.43
CA VAL A 148 8.06 -0.83 5.11
C VAL A 148 8.99 -0.07 6.07
N ALA A 149 9.59 1.02 5.59
CA ALA A 149 10.48 1.86 6.38
C ALA A 149 9.77 2.51 7.58
N SER A 150 8.52 2.95 7.39
CA SER A 150 7.69 3.53 8.45
C SER A 150 7.42 2.51 9.55
N LEU A 151 6.98 1.30 9.21
CA LEU A 151 6.75 0.23 10.20
C LEU A 151 8.04 -0.11 10.98
N PHE A 152 9.18 -0.17 10.29
CA PHE A 152 10.49 -0.37 10.91
C PHE A 152 10.88 0.77 11.87
N ALA A 153 10.62 2.02 11.48
CA ALA A 153 10.87 3.18 12.32
C ALA A 153 9.94 3.20 13.55
N GLN A 154 8.67 2.83 13.38
CA GLN A 154 7.71 2.74 14.48
C GLN A 154 8.12 1.70 15.52
N GLU A 155 8.51 0.49 15.11
CA GLU A 155 8.94 -0.55 16.06
C GLU A 155 10.20 -0.14 16.83
N ILE A 156 11.18 0.48 16.16
CA ILE A 156 12.42 0.92 16.80
C ILE A 156 12.15 2.09 17.74
N GLY A 157 11.38 3.08 17.29
CA GLY A 157 11.01 4.23 18.10
C GLY A 157 10.27 3.85 19.38
N GLN A 158 9.51 2.75 19.34
CA GLN A 158 8.76 2.22 20.48
C GLN A 158 9.56 1.19 21.30
N GLY A 159 10.84 0.95 20.97
CA GLY A 159 11.72 0.04 21.70
C GLY A 159 11.42 -1.45 21.48
N ARG A 160 10.73 -1.81 20.39
CA ARG A 160 10.32 -3.20 20.06
C ARG A 160 11.01 -3.76 18.81
N GLY A 161 11.87 -2.96 18.16
CA GLY A 161 12.56 -3.34 16.93
C GLY A 161 13.81 -4.19 17.15
N VAL A 162 14.45 -4.58 16.04
CA VAL A 162 15.69 -5.39 16.04
C VAL A 162 16.96 -4.58 16.32
N LEU A 163 16.84 -3.26 16.34
CA LEU A 163 17.88 -2.31 16.74
C LEU A 163 17.34 -1.41 17.85
N PRO A 164 18.20 -0.95 18.77
CA PRO A 164 17.80 0.08 19.72
C PRO A 164 17.73 1.44 19.02
N ALA A 165 16.92 2.38 19.54
CA ALA A 165 16.59 3.64 18.85
C ALA A 165 17.80 4.56 18.62
N GLU A 166 18.84 4.45 19.46
CA GLU A 166 20.11 5.16 19.30
C GLU A 166 20.95 4.69 18.10
N LYS A 167 20.63 3.52 17.54
CA LYS A 167 21.31 3.00 16.35
C LYS A 167 20.79 3.60 15.05
N VAL A 168 19.56 4.13 15.01
CA VAL A 168 18.96 4.69 13.79
C VAL A 168 19.16 6.20 13.74
N ALA A 169 20.16 6.65 13.01
CA ALA A 169 20.50 8.07 12.91
C ALA A 169 19.44 8.89 12.16
N ALA A 170 18.78 8.31 11.15
CA ALA A 170 17.75 8.99 10.37
C ALA A 170 16.81 8.02 9.65
N VAL A 171 15.59 8.51 9.36
CA VAL A 171 14.62 7.85 8.48
C VAL A 171 14.04 8.88 7.51
N ALA A 172 14.01 8.55 6.21
CA ALA A 172 13.36 9.36 5.18
C ALA A 172 12.28 8.55 4.47
N LEU A 173 11.07 9.09 4.38
CA LEU A 173 9.90 8.42 3.82
C LEU A 173 9.36 9.25 2.66
N PHE A 174 9.38 8.71 1.45
CA PHE A 174 8.82 9.36 0.26
C PHE A 174 7.51 8.67 -0.13
N ALA A 175 6.44 9.42 -0.39
CA ALA A 175 5.14 8.86 -0.76
C ALA A 175 4.60 7.84 0.27
N ASP A 176 4.81 8.10 1.56
CA ASP A 176 4.49 7.17 2.64
C ASP A 176 2.98 6.89 2.79
N PRO A 177 2.53 5.64 2.52
CA PRO A 177 1.13 5.25 2.70
C PRO A 177 0.63 5.31 4.14
N THR A 178 1.53 5.40 5.13
CA THR A 178 1.18 5.48 6.55
C THR A 178 1.15 6.90 7.11
N ARG A 179 1.37 7.92 6.26
CA ARG A 179 1.44 9.32 6.67
C ARG A 179 0.12 9.78 7.32
N ASN A 180 0.18 10.46 8.48
CA ASN A 180 -1.02 11.07 9.03
C ASN A 180 -1.49 12.23 8.14
N PRO A 181 -2.81 12.46 8.08
CA PRO A 181 -3.33 13.67 7.49
C PRO A 181 -2.74 14.94 8.10
N GLY A 182 -2.42 15.92 7.26
CA GLY A 182 -1.84 17.20 7.69
C GLY A 182 -0.46 17.12 8.35
N ALA A 183 0.21 15.95 8.36
CA ALA A 183 1.49 15.80 9.04
C ALA A 183 2.55 16.76 8.46
N PRO A 184 3.35 17.45 9.33
CA PRO A 184 4.48 18.26 8.88
C PRO A 184 5.61 17.37 8.35
N LEU A 185 6.63 17.98 7.73
CA LEU A 185 7.80 17.27 7.21
C LEU A 185 8.47 16.36 8.25
N PHE A 186 8.51 16.78 9.52
CA PHE A 186 8.99 15.97 10.64
C PHE A 186 7.81 15.56 11.53
N PRO A 187 7.19 14.37 11.32
CA PRO A 187 6.01 13.95 12.07
C PRO A 187 6.26 13.96 13.59
N GLY A 188 5.33 14.56 14.34
CA GLY A 188 5.45 14.78 15.79
C GLY A 188 6.24 16.03 16.20
N SER A 189 6.83 16.77 15.26
CA SER A 189 7.64 17.99 15.51
C SER A 189 7.24 19.14 14.57
N PRO A 190 6.03 19.73 14.73
CA PRO A 190 5.57 20.83 13.89
C PRO A 190 6.49 22.06 14.01
N GLY A 191 6.72 22.75 12.88
CA GLY A 191 7.58 23.94 12.83
C GLY A 191 9.08 23.66 12.89
N LYS A 192 9.51 22.39 12.88
CA LYS A 192 10.93 22.04 12.90
C LYS A 192 11.60 22.39 11.56
N HIS A 193 12.73 23.10 11.63
CA HIS A 193 13.44 23.64 10.46
C HIS A 193 14.75 22.92 10.11
N THR A 194 15.19 21.96 10.92
CA THR A 194 16.37 21.11 10.65
C THR A 194 16.12 19.73 11.25
N PRO A 195 16.69 18.64 10.72
CA PRO A 195 16.63 17.33 11.38
C PRO A 195 17.36 17.35 12.74
N ASP A 196 16.97 16.47 13.66
CA ASP A 196 17.72 16.27 14.91
C ASP A 196 19.05 15.54 14.67
N PRO A 197 20.08 15.82 15.49
CA PRO A 197 21.34 15.11 15.42
C PRO A 197 21.20 13.62 15.76
N ALA A 198 22.14 12.83 15.27
CA ALA A 198 22.25 11.44 15.70
C ALA A 198 22.58 11.35 17.20
N PRO A 199 22.02 10.39 17.94
CA PRO A 199 22.29 10.26 19.37
C PRO A 199 23.79 10.11 19.68
N GLY A 200 24.28 10.97 20.56
CA GLY A 200 25.68 11.00 20.99
C GLY A 200 26.62 11.83 20.12
N THR A 201 26.13 12.49 19.07
CA THR A 201 26.92 13.45 18.27
C THR A 201 26.59 14.90 18.63
N ALA A 202 27.50 15.82 18.31
CA ALA A 202 27.28 17.26 18.47
C ALA A 202 26.33 17.84 17.38
N GLY A 203 26.20 17.16 16.24
CA GLY A 203 25.27 17.56 15.18
C GLY A 203 25.69 18.77 14.35
N GLU A 204 26.97 19.17 14.39
CA GLU A 204 27.43 20.42 13.77
C GLU A 204 27.16 20.47 12.28
N ARG A 205 27.30 19.34 11.57
CA ARG A 205 27.01 19.30 10.13
C ARG A 205 25.54 19.15 9.87
N VAL A 206 24.82 18.31 10.62
CA VAL A 206 23.36 18.18 10.48
C VAL A 206 22.63 19.50 10.74
N ALA A 207 23.11 20.33 11.66
CA ALA A 207 22.54 21.64 11.95
C ALA A 207 22.57 22.61 10.74
N THR A 208 23.42 22.34 9.74
CA THR A 208 23.49 23.12 8.49
C THR A 208 22.44 22.70 7.46
N ILE A 209 21.74 21.59 7.69
CA ILE A 209 20.74 21.03 6.78
C ILE A 209 19.38 21.70 7.02
N ALA A 210 19.12 22.76 6.28
CA ALA A 210 17.85 23.48 6.31
C ALA A 210 16.72 22.64 5.70
N ALA A 211 15.65 22.44 6.46
CA ALA A 211 14.45 21.72 6.04
C ALA A 211 13.87 22.34 4.77
N LEU A 212 13.39 21.46 3.88
CA LEU A 212 12.72 21.91 2.67
C LEU A 212 11.45 22.70 3.04
N PRO A 213 11.20 23.85 2.40
CA PRO A 213 9.94 24.54 2.54
C PRO A 213 8.86 23.68 1.88
N GLN A 214 8.05 23.03 2.73
CA GLN A 214 6.92 22.20 2.35
C GLN A 214 5.67 22.83 2.96
N THR A 215 4.65 23.09 2.14
CA THR A 215 3.31 23.37 2.67
C THR A 215 2.71 22.02 3.04
N PRO A 216 2.37 21.77 4.33
CA PRO A 216 1.75 20.51 4.71
C PRO A 216 0.48 20.27 3.88
N VAL A 217 0.41 19.11 3.25
CA VAL A 217 -0.77 18.70 2.49
C VAL A 217 -1.80 18.13 3.45
N SER A 218 -3.07 18.47 3.21
CA SER A 218 -4.19 18.13 4.11
C SER A 218 -4.51 16.65 4.16
N GLY A 219 -4.38 15.92 3.04
CA GLY A 219 -4.69 14.49 2.98
C GLY A 219 -3.67 13.64 3.75
N GLY A 220 -3.99 12.36 3.93
CA GLY A 220 -3.15 11.37 4.59
C GLY A 220 -2.83 10.17 3.70
N GLY A 221 -2.13 9.18 4.22
CA GLY A 221 -1.78 7.98 3.45
C GLY A 221 -2.91 6.97 3.30
N ILE A 222 -2.83 6.14 2.25
CA ILE A 222 -3.84 5.12 1.89
C ILE A 222 -3.68 3.77 2.60
N ALA A 223 -2.64 3.60 3.42
CA ALA A 223 -2.49 2.38 4.21
C ALA A 223 -3.66 2.22 5.21
N PRO A 224 -3.89 0.99 5.70
CA PRO A 224 -4.82 0.75 6.80
C PRO A 224 -4.52 1.66 7.99
N ASP A 225 -5.57 2.18 8.64
CA ASP A 225 -5.42 3.14 9.76
C ASP A 225 -4.58 2.60 10.92
N ARG A 226 -4.47 1.27 11.07
CA ARG A 226 -3.63 0.64 12.10
C ARG A 226 -2.13 0.82 11.89
N ASP A 227 -1.69 1.11 10.66
CA ASP A 227 -0.28 1.30 10.31
C ASP A 227 0.12 2.79 10.35
N VAL A 228 -0.88 3.68 10.44
CA VAL A 228 -0.69 5.13 10.52
C VAL A 228 -0.09 5.49 11.87
N ALA A 229 1.02 6.23 11.85
CA ALA A 229 1.77 6.57 13.05
C ALA A 229 1.73 8.06 13.35
N PRO A 230 1.09 8.53 14.44
CA PRO A 230 1.01 9.96 14.79
C PRO A 230 2.39 10.60 14.97
N ASN A 231 3.37 9.82 15.43
CA ASN A 231 4.78 10.15 15.56
C ASN A 231 5.62 8.87 15.57
N PHE A 232 6.93 9.01 15.68
CA PHE A 232 7.87 7.88 15.69
C PHE A 232 8.56 7.70 17.06
N ALA A 233 7.89 8.09 18.16
CA ALA A 233 8.37 7.97 19.53
C ALA A 233 9.84 8.41 19.68
N ALA A 234 10.77 7.53 20.08
CA ALA A 234 12.18 7.89 20.27
C ALA A 234 12.91 8.34 18.99
N LEU A 235 12.34 8.09 17.80
CA LEU A 235 12.89 8.57 16.52
C LEU A 235 12.27 9.91 16.06
N THR A 236 11.29 10.46 16.79
CA THR A 236 10.68 11.76 16.46
C THR A 236 11.76 12.83 16.28
N GLY A 237 11.65 13.62 15.21
CA GLY A 237 12.66 14.62 14.83
C GLY A 237 13.86 14.09 14.03
N ARG A 238 14.07 12.77 13.99
CA ARG A 238 15.00 12.05 13.08
C ARG A 238 14.27 11.34 11.92
N VAL A 239 12.94 11.46 11.85
CA VAL A 239 12.13 10.97 10.72
C VAL A 239 11.61 12.14 9.90
N ALA A 240 11.85 12.11 8.59
CA ALA A 240 11.28 13.06 7.63
C ALA A 240 10.31 12.33 6.67
N SER A 241 9.09 12.84 6.54
CA SER A 241 8.03 12.31 5.67
C SER A 241 7.70 13.32 4.57
N PHE A 242 8.09 13.01 3.34
CA PHE A 242 7.89 13.82 2.15
C PHE A 242 6.66 13.33 1.40
N CYS A 243 5.77 14.26 1.09
CA CYS A 243 4.56 13.96 0.34
C CYS A 243 4.27 15.08 -0.66
N ALA A 244 4.22 14.73 -1.95
CA ALA A 244 3.83 15.65 -2.99
C ALA A 244 2.31 15.89 -2.94
N ALA A 245 1.87 17.14 -3.06
CA ALA A 245 0.45 17.45 -3.17
C ALA A 245 -0.17 16.72 -4.37
N GLY A 246 -1.29 16.04 -4.15
CA GLY A 246 -1.96 15.25 -5.18
C GLY A 246 -1.39 13.83 -5.38
N ASP A 247 -0.38 13.40 -4.62
CA ASP A 247 0.05 12.00 -4.59
C ASP A 247 -0.88 11.19 -3.69
N LEU A 248 -1.80 10.42 -4.28
CA LEU A 248 -2.77 9.62 -3.53
C LEU A 248 -2.13 8.58 -2.61
N ALA A 249 -0.86 8.21 -2.76
CA ALA A 249 -0.22 7.31 -1.80
C ALA A 249 -0.16 7.93 -0.39
N CYS A 250 0.12 9.23 -0.28
CA CYS A 250 0.41 9.92 0.98
C CYS A 250 -0.43 11.18 1.27
N ASP A 251 -1.20 11.66 0.29
CA ASP A 251 -2.11 12.81 0.33
C ASP A 251 -3.54 12.42 -0.08
N ALA A 252 -3.98 11.18 0.18
CA ALA A 252 -5.36 10.78 -0.06
C ALA A 252 -6.35 11.61 0.80
N PRO A 253 -7.52 11.97 0.23
CA PRO A 253 -8.56 12.71 0.94
C PRO A 253 -9.02 11.99 2.21
N GLU A 254 -9.18 12.74 3.32
CA GLU A 254 -9.64 12.18 4.60
C GLU A 254 -11.11 11.74 4.52
N GLY A 255 -11.94 12.55 3.87
CA GLY A 255 -13.35 12.33 3.59
C GLY A 255 -13.55 11.44 2.36
N ALA A 256 -12.74 10.38 2.23
CA ALA A 256 -12.90 9.32 1.24
C ALA A 256 -12.44 7.93 1.76
N PRO A 257 -12.98 7.40 2.89
CA PRO A 257 -12.60 6.09 3.42
C PRO A 257 -12.71 4.94 2.40
N ILE A 258 -13.60 5.08 1.41
CA ILE A 258 -13.71 4.10 0.33
C ILE A 258 -12.43 3.96 -0.50
N LEU A 259 -11.60 5.01 -0.63
CA LEU A 259 -10.33 4.91 -1.35
C LEU A 259 -9.40 3.93 -0.64
N LYS A 260 -9.35 3.96 0.70
CA LYS A 260 -8.62 2.98 1.50
C LYS A 260 -9.22 1.59 1.37
N ALA A 261 -10.56 1.48 1.30
CA ALA A 261 -11.23 0.20 1.07
C ALA A 261 -10.85 -0.42 -0.28
N VAL A 262 -10.90 0.36 -1.36
CA VAL A 262 -10.50 -0.07 -2.71
C VAL A 262 -9.02 -0.44 -2.75
N ALA A 263 -8.14 0.39 -2.19
CA ALA A 263 -6.73 0.09 -2.09
C ALA A 263 -6.45 -1.21 -1.32
N GLY A 264 -7.17 -1.43 -0.20
CA GLY A 264 -7.07 -2.66 0.58
C GLY A 264 -7.54 -3.90 -0.20
N VAL A 265 -8.67 -3.83 -0.89
CA VAL A 265 -9.18 -4.94 -1.72
C VAL A 265 -8.22 -5.22 -2.89
N ALA A 266 -7.78 -4.19 -3.60
CA ALA A 266 -6.83 -4.33 -4.70
C ALA A 266 -5.50 -4.91 -4.20
N GLY A 267 -5.02 -4.47 -3.04
CA GLY A 267 -3.79 -4.98 -2.42
C GLY A 267 -3.89 -6.43 -1.94
N GLN A 268 -5.09 -6.97 -1.74
CA GLN A 268 -5.30 -8.40 -1.41
C GLN A 268 -5.44 -9.29 -2.64
N ALA A 269 -5.94 -8.73 -3.74
CA ALA A 269 -6.21 -9.49 -4.95
C ALA A 269 -4.91 -9.84 -5.67
N LYS A 270 -4.90 -11.02 -6.29
CA LYS A 270 -3.84 -11.49 -7.17
C LYS A 270 -4.36 -11.51 -8.60
N VAL A 271 -3.67 -10.79 -9.47
CA VAL A 271 -3.88 -10.69 -10.90
C VAL A 271 -2.72 -11.41 -11.57
N SER A 272 -3.04 -12.51 -12.24
CA SER A 272 -2.07 -13.31 -12.98
C SER A 272 -2.12 -12.92 -14.45
N GLY A 273 -0.97 -12.53 -15.03
CA GLY A 273 -0.86 -12.09 -16.43
C GLY A 273 -1.17 -13.14 -17.50
N GLY A 274 -1.69 -14.31 -17.13
CA GLY A 274 -2.08 -15.39 -18.05
C GLY A 274 -3.27 -16.24 -17.59
N ASP A 275 -3.90 -15.92 -16.45
CA ASP A 275 -5.08 -16.65 -15.95
C ASP A 275 -6.17 -15.68 -15.48
N PRO A 276 -7.12 -15.31 -16.38
CA PRO A 276 -8.19 -14.39 -16.06
C PRO A 276 -9.21 -14.99 -15.08
N ILE A 277 -9.38 -16.31 -15.06
CA ILE A 277 -10.32 -16.98 -14.14
C ILE A 277 -9.77 -16.91 -12.72
N ALA A 278 -8.49 -17.25 -12.52
CA ALA A 278 -7.85 -17.14 -11.21
C ALA A 278 -7.81 -15.69 -10.68
N SER A 279 -7.65 -14.72 -11.57
CA SER A 279 -7.67 -13.30 -11.20
C SER A 279 -9.07 -12.86 -10.74
N LEU A 280 -10.11 -13.26 -11.48
CA LEU A 280 -11.51 -13.01 -11.10
C LEU A 280 -11.88 -13.68 -9.79
N THR A 281 -11.47 -14.94 -9.57
CA THR A 281 -11.76 -15.64 -8.30
C THR A 281 -11.04 -14.99 -7.12
N SER A 282 -9.81 -14.53 -7.29
CA SER A 282 -9.06 -13.83 -6.24
C SER A 282 -9.73 -12.50 -5.85
N ILE A 283 -10.13 -11.69 -6.84
CA ILE A 283 -10.88 -10.44 -6.59
C ILE A 283 -12.22 -10.74 -5.92
N ALA A 284 -12.96 -11.76 -6.40
CA ALA A 284 -14.24 -12.15 -5.82
C ALA A 284 -14.09 -12.63 -4.37
N GLN A 285 -13.03 -13.36 -4.03
CA GLN A 285 -12.72 -13.78 -2.67
C GLN A 285 -12.39 -12.58 -1.76
N ALA A 286 -11.55 -11.64 -2.21
CA ALA A 286 -11.21 -10.44 -1.46
C ALA A 286 -12.47 -9.59 -1.17
N LEU A 287 -13.34 -9.40 -2.16
CA LEU A 287 -14.63 -8.72 -2.01
C LEU A 287 -15.57 -9.49 -1.07
N ALA A 288 -15.67 -10.82 -1.19
CA ALA A 288 -16.52 -11.64 -0.35
C ALA A 288 -16.10 -11.57 1.13
N TYR A 289 -14.81 -11.74 1.43
CA TYR A 289 -14.29 -11.66 2.80
C TYR A 289 -14.47 -10.26 3.38
N THR A 290 -14.18 -9.22 2.61
CA THR A 290 -14.39 -7.83 3.03
C THR A 290 -15.88 -7.56 3.35
N SER A 291 -16.78 -8.07 2.52
CA SER A 291 -18.24 -7.94 2.73
C SER A 291 -18.71 -8.68 3.98
N ILE A 292 -18.25 -9.92 4.20
CA ILE A 292 -18.62 -10.72 5.39
C ILE A 292 -18.09 -10.05 6.67
N LYS A 293 -16.83 -9.61 6.68
CA LYS A 293 -16.23 -8.89 7.81
C LYS A 293 -17.01 -7.61 8.12
N THR A 294 -17.35 -6.83 7.09
CA THR A 294 -18.11 -5.58 7.24
C THR A 294 -19.51 -5.84 7.82
N ALA A 295 -20.27 -6.78 7.24
CA ALA A 295 -21.61 -7.12 7.69
C ALA A 295 -21.60 -7.66 9.14
N SER A 296 -20.65 -8.54 9.45
CA SER A 296 -20.44 -9.05 10.81
C SER A 296 -20.14 -7.92 11.78
N ALA A 297 -19.26 -6.98 11.41
CA ALA A 297 -18.92 -5.84 12.25
C ALA A 297 -20.12 -4.91 12.49
N VAL A 298 -20.93 -4.62 11.47
CA VAL A 298 -22.14 -3.80 11.60
C VAL A 298 -23.14 -4.47 12.54
N VAL A 299 -23.46 -5.74 12.33
CA VAL A 299 -24.45 -6.45 13.14
C VAL A 299 -23.99 -6.61 14.59
N ASN A 300 -22.71 -6.90 14.81
CA ASN A 300 -22.22 -7.12 16.16
C ASN A 300 -22.03 -5.81 16.94
N ASN A 301 -21.59 -4.73 16.29
CA ASN A 301 -21.21 -3.50 16.99
C ASN A 301 -22.26 -2.36 16.90
N ASP A 302 -23.05 -2.29 15.83
CA ASP A 302 -23.97 -1.16 15.60
C ASP A 302 -25.43 -1.53 15.84
N VAL A 303 -25.79 -2.79 15.67
CA VAL A 303 -27.14 -3.29 15.95
C VAL A 303 -27.23 -3.64 17.43
N GLN A 304 -28.21 -3.10 18.12
CA GLN A 304 -28.51 -3.41 19.52
C GLN A 304 -29.97 -3.86 19.64
N GLY A 305 -30.28 -4.67 20.65
CA GLY A 305 -31.59 -5.27 20.83
C GLY A 305 -31.68 -6.71 20.35
N SER A 306 -32.71 -7.40 20.82
CA SER A 306 -32.96 -8.84 20.59
C SER A 306 -34.36 -9.11 20.03
N THR A 307 -35.20 -8.08 19.91
CA THR A 307 -36.56 -8.15 19.38
C THR A 307 -36.82 -6.94 18.47
N ILE A 308 -37.79 -7.03 17.55
CA ILE A 308 -38.14 -5.91 16.65
C ILE A 308 -38.48 -4.62 17.43
N ALA A 309 -39.12 -4.76 18.59
CA ALA A 309 -39.56 -3.64 19.41
C ALA A 309 -38.40 -2.86 20.07
N ASN A 310 -37.30 -3.52 20.41
CA ASN A 310 -36.13 -2.91 21.05
C ASN A 310 -34.89 -2.82 20.13
N LEU A 311 -35.04 -3.17 18.85
CA LEU A 311 -33.98 -3.12 17.87
C LEU A 311 -33.56 -1.67 17.60
N SER A 312 -32.27 -1.36 17.68
CA SER A 312 -31.74 -0.05 17.33
C SER A 312 -30.45 -0.15 16.54
N LEU A 313 -30.28 0.78 15.61
CA LEU A 313 -29.02 0.97 14.89
C LEU A 313 -28.34 2.22 15.45
N SER A 314 -27.15 2.05 16.02
CA SER A 314 -26.34 3.12 16.60
C SER A 314 -24.88 3.01 16.12
N PRO A 315 -24.61 3.38 14.86
CA PRO A 315 -23.30 3.20 14.26
C PRO A 315 -22.21 3.99 15.00
N GLN A 316 -21.11 3.33 15.34
CA GLN A 316 -19.92 4.01 15.90
C GLN A 316 -18.95 4.48 14.79
N LYS A 317 -19.09 3.90 13.60
CA LYS A 317 -18.29 4.19 12.39
C LYS A 317 -19.21 4.16 11.19
N SER A 318 -18.86 4.88 10.12
CA SER A 318 -19.61 4.73 8.86
C SER A 318 -19.33 3.39 8.20
N ILE A 319 -20.21 3.03 7.25
CA ILE A 319 -20.08 1.78 6.50
C ILE A 319 -18.76 1.76 5.72
N SER A 320 -18.39 2.88 5.09
CA SER A 320 -17.13 3.00 4.35
C SER A 320 -15.88 2.85 5.23
N GLN A 321 -15.89 3.38 6.46
CA GLN A 321 -14.81 3.15 7.43
C GLN A 321 -14.72 1.67 7.82
N ARG A 322 -15.85 1.01 8.10
CA ARG A 322 -15.88 -0.43 8.38
C ARG A 322 -15.39 -1.26 7.20
N LEU A 323 -15.73 -0.84 5.99
CA LEU A 323 -15.29 -1.49 4.76
C LEU A 323 -13.78 -1.35 4.56
N ALA A 324 -13.21 -0.19 4.85
CA ALA A 324 -11.77 0.04 4.86
C ALA A 324 -11.04 -0.80 5.91
N GLU A 325 -11.61 -0.96 7.11
CA GLU A 325 -11.04 -1.84 8.14
C GLU A 325 -11.14 -3.33 7.77
N ALA A 326 -12.23 -3.72 7.12
CA ALA A 326 -12.47 -5.08 6.67
C ALA A 326 -11.59 -5.48 5.48
N SER A 327 -11.18 -4.51 4.64
CA SER A 327 -10.29 -4.72 3.50
C SER A 327 -8.81 -4.84 3.91
N ASP A 328 -8.46 -4.71 5.19
CA ASP A 328 -7.16 -5.13 5.69
C ASP A 328 -7.11 -6.67 5.85
N PRO A 329 -6.17 -7.38 5.19
CA PRO A 329 -6.08 -8.83 5.30
C PRO A 329 -5.74 -9.31 6.71
N ARG A 330 -5.12 -8.45 7.53
CA ARG A 330 -4.80 -8.72 8.94
C ARG A 330 -5.99 -8.53 9.87
N THR A 331 -7.14 -8.10 9.35
CA THR A 331 -8.42 -8.19 10.07
C THR A 331 -8.95 -9.61 9.93
N PRO A 332 -8.95 -10.43 11.01
CA PRO A 332 -9.34 -11.83 10.90
C PRO A 332 -10.81 -11.98 10.54
N LEU A 333 -11.13 -13.03 9.79
CA LEU A 333 -12.50 -13.48 9.61
C LEU A 333 -12.91 -14.30 10.83
N ASP A 334 -13.58 -13.67 11.80
CA ASP A 334 -14.14 -14.38 12.95
C ASP A 334 -15.48 -15.04 12.55
N LEU A 335 -15.41 -16.34 12.22
CA LEU A 335 -16.58 -17.14 11.87
C LEU A 335 -17.59 -17.20 13.02
N ASN A 336 -17.14 -17.20 14.28
CA ASN A 336 -18.05 -17.20 15.43
C ASN A 336 -18.76 -15.85 15.56
N ALA A 337 -18.07 -14.73 15.32
CA ALA A 337 -18.71 -13.42 15.21
C ALA A 337 -19.69 -13.36 14.03
N ALA A 338 -19.36 -13.96 12.88
CA ALA A 338 -20.25 -14.04 11.74
C ALA A 338 -21.50 -14.88 12.06
N PHE A 339 -21.35 -16.04 12.71
CA PHE A 339 -22.48 -16.85 13.18
C PHE A 339 -23.31 -16.12 14.23
N ARG A 340 -22.68 -15.44 15.21
CA ARG A 340 -23.40 -14.59 16.16
C ARG A 340 -24.17 -13.49 15.46
N ALA A 341 -23.60 -12.87 14.42
CA ALA A 341 -24.31 -11.89 13.61
C ALA A 341 -25.52 -12.51 12.91
N VAL A 342 -25.36 -13.67 12.27
CA VAL A 342 -26.47 -14.39 11.63
C VAL A 342 -27.55 -14.78 12.63
N LEU A 343 -27.18 -15.30 13.81
CA LEU A 343 -28.11 -15.65 14.87
C LEU A 343 -28.82 -14.41 15.42
N LYS A 344 -28.10 -13.31 15.65
CA LYS A 344 -28.66 -12.03 16.10
C LYS A 344 -29.71 -11.54 15.10
N VAL A 345 -29.42 -11.60 13.81
CA VAL A 345 -30.40 -11.29 12.73
C VAL A 345 -31.56 -12.29 12.72
N GLY A 346 -31.30 -13.58 12.92
CA GLY A 346 -32.32 -14.64 12.94
C GLY A 346 -33.32 -14.50 14.09
N VAL A 347 -32.85 -14.07 15.27
CA VAL A 347 -33.68 -13.85 16.47
C VAL A 347 -34.54 -12.58 16.35
N ILE A 348 -34.14 -11.62 15.50
CA ILE A 348 -34.86 -10.35 15.28
C ILE A 348 -36.17 -10.52 14.48
N GLY A 349 -36.51 -11.71 13.97
CA GLY A 349 -37.81 -11.95 13.31
C GLY A 349 -37.80 -11.65 11.80
N LEU A 350 -38.30 -12.61 11.04
CA LEU A 350 -37.87 -12.96 9.68
C LEU A 350 -38.29 -12.04 8.51
N ASN A 351 -38.78 -10.80 8.72
CA ASN A 351 -39.40 -10.02 7.62
C ASN A 351 -38.81 -8.63 7.31
N ALA A 352 -38.15 -7.92 8.26
CA ALA A 352 -37.65 -6.56 8.00
C ALA A 352 -36.15 -6.51 7.66
N VAL A 353 -35.32 -7.29 8.36
CA VAL A 353 -33.86 -7.31 8.18
C VAL A 353 -33.45 -8.19 7.00
N THR A 354 -34.17 -9.28 6.75
CA THR A 354 -33.98 -10.20 5.63
C THR A 354 -34.17 -9.52 4.27
N THR A 355 -35.04 -8.52 4.17
CA THR A 355 -35.29 -7.77 2.92
C THR A 355 -34.13 -6.84 2.59
N VAL A 356 -33.59 -6.10 3.58
CA VAL A 356 -32.42 -5.24 3.38
C VAL A 356 -31.16 -6.06 3.10
N VAL A 357 -30.95 -7.16 3.86
CA VAL A 357 -29.81 -8.06 3.66
C VAL A 357 -29.91 -8.81 2.31
N ARG A 358 -31.08 -9.32 1.91
CA ARG A 358 -31.23 -9.95 0.58
C ARG A 358 -31.18 -8.97 -0.56
N SER A 359 -31.61 -7.72 -0.41
CA SER A 359 -31.56 -6.73 -1.49
C SER A 359 -30.16 -6.14 -1.68
N VAL A 360 -29.37 -6.02 -0.61
CA VAL A 360 -28.03 -5.41 -0.64
C VAL A 360 -26.91 -6.46 -0.80
N LEU A 361 -27.07 -7.68 -0.26
CA LEU A 361 -26.04 -8.74 -0.25
C LEU A 361 -26.42 -9.97 -1.10
N ASN A 362 -27.34 -9.80 -2.06
CA ASN A 362 -27.68 -10.83 -3.04
C ASN A 362 -26.50 -11.05 -4.02
N PRO A 363 -26.20 -12.28 -4.44
CA PRO A 363 -25.12 -12.58 -5.40
C PRO A 363 -25.13 -11.73 -6.68
N ALA A 364 -26.30 -11.43 -7.24
CA ALA A 364 -26.48 -10.55 -8.39
C ALA A 364 -26.18 -9.07 -8.07
N ALA A 365 -26.55 -8.58 -6.88
CA ALA A 365 -26.22 -7.22 -6.44
C ALA A 365 -24.71 -7.08 -6.17
N ILE A 366 -24.09 -8.09 -5.56
CA ILE A 366 -22.64 -8.16 -5.37
C ILE A 366 -21.92 -8.23 -6.71
N SER A 367 -22.45 -9.00 -7.67
CA SER A 367 -21.91 -9.09 -9.04
C SER A 367 -22.03 -7.77 -9.80
N GLU A 368 -23.17 -7.08 -9.72
CA GLU A 368 -23.35 -5.75 -10.33
C GLU A 368 -22.45 -4.70 -9.67
N LEU A 369 -22.34 -4.72 -8.34
CA LEU A 369 -21.44 -3.85 -7.59
C LEU A 369 -19.98 -4.10 -7.94
N ALA A 370 -19.59 -5.37 -8.08
CA ALA A 370 -18.25 -5.75 -8.51
C ALA A 370 -18.00 -5.29 -9.96
N THR A 371 -18.95 -5.49 -10.88
CA THR A 371 -18.80 -5.13 -12.30
C THR A 371 -18.78 -3.61 -12.50
N ALA A 372 -19.69 -2.90 -11.83
CA ALA A 372 -19.74 -1.44 -11.86
C ALA A 372 -18.51 -0.84 -11.15
N GLY A 373 -18.11 -1.37 -10.00
CA GLY A 373 -16.93 -0.92 -9.27
C GLY A 373 -15.61 -1.13 -10.02
N LEU A 374 -15.50 -2.22 -10.80
CA LEU A 374 -14.32 -2.53 -11.61
C LEU A 374 -14.17 -1.63 -12.85
N THR A 375 -15.29 -1.13 -13.39
CA THR A 375 -15.30 -0.30 -14.60
C THR A 375 -15.37 1.19 -14.30
N ASN A 376 -16.08 1.56 -13.23
CA ASN A 376 -16.20 2.92 -12.73
C ASN A 376 -16.50 2.88 -11.22
N PRO A 377 -15.51 3.09 -10.36
CA PRO A 377 -15.66 3.05 -8.90
C PRO A 377 -16.76 4.00 -8.38
N ALA A 378 -16.94 5.17 -9.00
CA ALA A 378 -18.02 6.10 -8.65
C ALA A 378 -19.40 5.55 -9.04
N ALA A 379 -19.52 4.84 -10.17
CA ALA A 379 -20.74 4.15 -10.55
C ALA A 379 -21.04 2.95 -9.64
N GLY A 380 -20.03 2.21 -9.18
CA GLY A 380 -20.18 1.14 -8.18
C GLY A 380 -20.71 1.68 -6.84
N LEU A 381 -20.19 2.83 -6.38
CA LEU A 381 -20.70 3.51 -5.18
C LEU A 381 -22.11 4.06 -5.36
N PHE A 382 -22.40 4.63 -6.54
CA PHE A 382 -23.74 5.07 -6.89
C PHE A 382 -24.72 3.91 -6.91
N LEU A 383 -24.34 2.76 -7.48
CA LEU A 383 -25.15 1.54 -7.47
C LEU A 383 -25.39 1.05 -6.03
N LEU A 384 -24.37 1.08 -5.18
CA LEU A 384 -24.50 0.70 -3.77
C LEU A 384 -25.50 1.62 -3.06
N GLY A 385 -25.38 2.94 -3.26
CA GLY A 385 -26.31 3.93 -2.75
C GLY A 385 -27.74 3.72 -3.26
N ALA A 386 -27.90 3.49 -4.56
CA ALA A 386 -29.19 3.23 -5.18
C ALA A 386 -29.84 1.93 -4.66
N ARG A 387 -29.08 0.85 -4.49
CA ARG A 387 -29.58 -0.42 -3.94
C ARG A 387 -29.95 -0.32 -2.45
N LEU A 388 -29.21 0.48 -1.68
CA LEU A 388 -29.58 0.82 -0.31
C LEU A 388 -30.90 1.60 -0.26
N ILE A 389 -31.08 2.58 -1.15
CA ILE A 389 -32.33 3.35 -1.28
C ILE A 389 -33.49 2.44 -1.70
N ASP A 390 -33.32 1.58 -2.70
CA ASP A 390 -34.35 0.64 -3.14
C ASP A 390 -34.76 -0.33 -2.01
N ALA A 391 -33.80 -0.81 -1.22
CA ALA A 391 -34.08 -1.65 -0.06
C ALA A 391 -34.92 -0.94 1.02
N THR A 392 -34.86 0.40 1.10
CA THR A 392 -35.70 1.17 2.04
C THR A 392 -37.16 1.27 1.61
N THR A 393 -37.47 1.22 0.31
CA THR A 393 -38.86 1.34 -0.19
C THR A 393 -39.69 0.06 0.01
N GLN A 394 -39.03 -1.08 0.22
CA GLN A 394 -39.68 -2.37 0.46
C GLN A 394 -40.01 -2.64 1.94
N LEU A 395 -39.73 -1.69 2.85
CA LEU A 395 -40.11 -1.76 4.26
C LEU A 395 -41.59 -1.39 4.41
N VAL A 396 -42.47 -2.40 4.51
CA VAL A 396 -43.90 -2.23 4.82
C VAL A 396 -44.05 -1.65 6.25
N PRO A 397 -44.85 -0.59 6.47
CA PRO A 397 -44.94 0.04 7.78
C PRO A 397 -45.91 -0.70 8.72
N PRO A 398 -45.47 -0.99 9.96
CA PRO A 398 -46.28 -0.64 11.11
C PRO A 398 -45.52 0.32 12.05
N THR A 399 -46.26 1.00 12.89
CA THR A 399 -45.92 2.24 13.64
C THR A 399 -44.73 2.20 14.62
N THR A 400 -43.96 1.11 14.65
CA THR A 400 -42.68 0.97 15.38
C THR A 400 -41.44 1.24 14.49
N VAL A 401 -41.64 1.47 13.18
CA VAL A 401 -40.59 1.52 12.13
C VAL A 401 -39.90 2.90 11.97
N SER A 402 -40.47 4.00 12.47
CA SER A 402 -39.92 5.36 12.22
C SER A 402 -38.52 5.58 12.79
N ARG A 403 -38.21 5.04 13.98
CA ARG A 403 -36.88 5.19 14.60
C ARG A 403 -35.80 4.44 13.82
N LEU A 404 -36.05 3.20 13.42
CA LEU A 404 -35.09 2.39 12.68
C LEU A 404 -34.85 2.91 11.27
N VAL A 405 -35.92 3.37 10.59
CA VAL A 405 -35.80 4.05 9.29
C VAL A 405 -34.99 5.33 9.43
N ASN A 406 -35.25 6.15 10.45
CA ASN A 406 -34.45 7.35 10.70
C ASN A 406 -32.98 7.00 11.01
N GLN A 407 -32.71 5.98 11.82
CA GLN A 407 -31.33 5.56 12.13
C GLN A 407 -30.60 5.01 10.90
N ALA A 408 -31.28 4.25 10.05
CA ALA A 408 -30.73 3.77 8.78
C ALA A 408 -30.47 4.93 7.81
N TYR A 409 -31.41 5.89 7.70
CA TYR A 409 -31.23 7.11 6.93
C TYR A 409 -30.03 7.91 7.43
N GLN A 410 -29.89 8.10 8.74
CA GLN A 410 -28.73 8.78 9.33
C GLN A 410 -27.41 8.05 9.06
N ALA A 411 -27.40 6.71 9.07
CA ALA A 411 -26.21 5.93 8.70
C ALA A 411 -25.81 6.15 7.21
N VAL A 412 -26.79 6.27 6.32
CA VAL A 412 -26.55 6.58 4.90
C VAL A 412 -26.06 8.02 4.74
N VAL A 413 -26.68 8.99 5.39
CA VAL A 413 -26.25 10.40 5.37
C VAL A 413 -24.83 10.54 5.92
N GLN A 414 -24.52 9.86 7.02
CA GLN A 414 -23.16 9.82 7.58
C GLN A 414 -22.17 9.23 6.58
N ASN A 415 -22.51 8.15 5.89
CA ASN A 415 -21.64 7.55 4.88
C ASN A 415 -21.38 8.48 3.69
N ILE A 416 -22.40 9.22 3.23
CA ILE A 416 -22.24 10.25 2.18
C ILE A 416 -21.37 11.40 2.69
N THR A 417 -21.59 11.84 3.93
CA THR A 417 -20.82 12.92 4.57
C THR A 417 -19.35 12.56 4.71
N ASP A 418 -19.07 11.32 5.13
CA ASP A 418 -17.72 10.79 5.27
C ASP A 418 -17.02 10.57 3.93
N ASN A 419 -17.76 10.50 2.81
CA ASN A 419 -17.21 10.36 1.45
C ASN A 419 -17.41 11.61 0.59
N ARG A 420 -17.69 12.77 1.22
CA ARG A 420 -18.04 14.01 0.53
C ARG A 420 -16.97 14.48 -0.47
N GLU A 421 -15.70 14.17 -0.22
CA GLU A 421 -14.60 14.64 -1.07
C GLU A 421 -14.57 13.91 -2.42
N LEU A 422 -15.18 12.72 -2.53
CA LEU A 422 -15.35 12.03 -3.82
C LEU A 422 -16.38 12.68 -4.73
N LEU A 423 -17.30 13.47 -4.15
CA LEU A 423 -18.36 14.17 -4.85
C LEU A 423 -17.94 15.57 -5.28
N ASP A 424 -16.76 16.02 -4.85
CA ASP A 424 -16.21 17.34 -5.15
C ASP A 424 -15.29 17.28 -6.38
N LEU A 425 -15.63 18.04 -7.43
CA LEU A 425 -14.85 18.12 -8.66
C LEU A 425 -13.46 18.74 -8.42
N THR A 426 -13.32 19.62 -7.41
CA THR A 426 -12.03 20.22 -7.05
C THR A 426 -11.06 19.18 -6.49
N THR A 427 -11.57 18.17 -5.77
CA THR A 427 -10.79 16.99 -5.36
C THR A 427 -10.25 16.28 -6.60
N TRP A 428 -11.09 15.95 -7.58
CA TRP A 428 -10.64 15.26 -8.79
C TRP A 428 -9.62 16.07 -9.60
N VAL A 429 -9.75 17.39 -9.66
CA VAL A 429 -8.73 18.27 -10.27
C VAL A 429 -7.41 18.24 -9.47
N ARG A 430 -7.44 18.15 -8.14
CA ARG A 430 -6.22 18.05 -7.32
C ARG A 430 -5.45 16.74 -7.56
N TYR A 431 -6.16 15.63 -7.80
CA TYR A 431 -5.56 14.29 -7.92
C TYR A 431 -5.45 13.77 -9.37
N TRP A 432 -5.83 14.57 -10.36
CA TRP A 432 -5.89 14.16 -11.77
C TRP A 432 -4.57 13.57 -12.30
N ASP A 433 -3.45 14.05 -11.76
CA ASP A 433 -2.09 13.72 -12.18
C ASP A 433 -1.31 12.99 -11.07
N THR A 434 -2.02 12.19 -10.26
CA THR A 434 -1.41 11.46 -9.14
C THR A 434 -0.20 10.62 -9.55
N VAL A 435 -0.15 10.11 -10.78
CA VAL A 435 0.97 9.28 -11.28
C VAL A 435 2.25 10.12 -11.43
N GLN A 436 2.15 11.31 -12.04
CA GLN A 436 3.30 12.21 -12.14
C GLN A 436 3.71 12.72 -10.76
N ARG A 437 2.75 13.05 -9.88
CA ARG A 437 3.03 13.48 -8.51
C ARG A 437 3.76 12.40 -7.71
N HIS A 438 3.36 11.14 -7.87
CA HIS A 438 4.01 10.00 -7.22
C HIS A 438 5.47 9.85 -7.65
N GLY A 439 5.79 10.12 -8.92
CA GLY A 439 7.17 10.05 -9.43
C GLY A 439 8.03 11.31 -9.18
N ALA A 440 7.47 12.37 -8.59
CA ALA A 440 8.09 13.70 -8.63
C ALA A 440 9.19 13.96 -7.59
N TYR A 441 9.44 13.04 -6.65
CA TYR A 441 10.35 13.25 -5.51
C TYR A 441 11.82 13.45 -5.87
N SER A 442 12.24 13.00 -7.05
CA SER A 442 13.58 13.23 -7.60
C SER A 442 13.73 14.59 -8.29
N THR A 443 12.64 15.35 -8.40
CA THR A 443 12.59 16.64 -9.08
C THR A 443 12.18 17.77 -8.13
N ALA A 444 12.46 19.00 -8.55
CA ALA A 444 12.12 20.26 -7.90
C ALA A 444 10.64 20.44 -7.50
N ALA A 445 9.73 19.59 -7.99
CA ALA A 445 8.29 19.80 -7.93
C ALA A 445 7.66 19.65 -6.53
N VAL A 446 8.42 19.22 -5.53
CA VAL A 446 7.93 19.00 -4.17
C VAL A 446 8.31 20.14 -3.23
N ALA A 447 9.44 20.83 -3.43
CA ALA A 447 9.85 21.97 -2.59
C ALA A 447 9.59 23.32 -3.27
N ALA A 448 9.12 24.31 -2.51
CA ALA A 448 8.76 25.63 -3.05
C ALA A 448 9.94 26.39 -3.69
N ASN A 449 11.18 26.03 -3.35
CA ASN A 449 12.41 26.63 -3.87
C ASN A 449 13.05 25.84 -5.03
N GLY A 450 12.47 24.71 -5.43
CA GLY A 450 12.96 23.87 -6.51
C GLY A 450 14.05 22.87 -6.14
N ASP A 451 14.32 22.65 -4.85
CA ASP A 451 15.20 21.56 -4.41
C ASP A 451 14.47 20.21 -4.41
N ALA A 452 15.13 19.18 -4.92
CA ALA A 452 14.56 17.82 -4.92
C ALA A 452 14.64 17.21 -3.50
N PRO A 453 13.53 16.66 -2.95
CA PRO A 453 13.53 15.90 -1.70
C PRO A 453 14.63 14.85 -1.60
N THR A 454 14.91 14.13 -2.69
CA THR A 454 15.97 13.11 -2.71
C THR A 454 17.36 13.69 -2.55
N ARG A 455 17.61 14.90 -3.10
CA ARG A 455 18.87 15.63 -2.93
C ARG A 455 19.05 16.11 -1.49
N PHE A 456 18.00 16.65 -0.89
CA PHE A 456 18.00 17.03 0.53
C PHE A 456 18.35 15.83 1.43
N VAL A 457 17.76 14.66 1.20
CA VAL A 457 18.06 13.44 1.98
C VAL A 457 19.50 12.98 1.76
N ALA A 458 20.02 13.05 0.54
CA ALA A 458 21.43 12.74 0.27
C ALA A 458 22.39 13.69 1.02
N ASP A 459 22.11 14.99 1.03
CA ASP A 459 22.86 16.00 1.78
C ASP A 459 22.80 15.74 3.29
N TRP A 460 21.60 15.44 3.81
CA TRP A 460 21.38 15.09 5.21
C TRP A 460 22.15 13.84 5.65
N PHE A 461 22.07 12.75 4.88
CA PHE A 461 22.76 11.51 5.21
C PHE A 461 24.28 11.67 5.13
N ALA A 462 24.79 12.48 4.19
CA ALA A 462 26.21 12.80 4.11
C ALA A 462 26.68 13.65 5.31
N ALA A 463 25.88 14.60 5.78
CA ALA A 463 26.17 15.35 7.00
C ALA A 463 26.20 14.44 8.24
N LEU A 464 25.21 13.55 8.37
CA LEU A 464 25.17 12.54 9.43
C LEU A 464 26.38 11.63 9.43
N ALA A 465 26.78 11.10 8.26
CA ALA A 465 27.92 10.21 8.15
C ALA A 465 29.20 10.82 8.71
N ARG A 466 29.42 12.13 8.48
CA ARG A 466 30.57 12.86 9.00
C ARG A 466 30.48 13.13 10.50
N ASP A 467 29.32 13.57 11.01
CA ASP A 467 29.12 13.77 12.46
C ASP A 467 29.26 12.46 13.25
N LEU A 468 28.84 11.34 12.64
CA LEU A 468 29.01 10.00 13.20
C LEU A 468 30.47 9.54 13.17
N ALA A 469 31.19 9.78 12.07
CA ALA A 469 32.59 9.43 11.95
C ALA A 469 33.45 10.19 12.97
N ASP A 470 33.17 11.47 13.21
CA ASP A 470 33.87 12.25 14.23
C ASP A 470 33.67 11.68 15.65
N ARG A 471 32.49 11.08 15.91
CA ARG A 471 32.14 10.53 17.24
C ARG A 471 32.55 9.07 17.44
N PHE A 472 32.31 8.23 16.44
CA PHE A 472 32.39 6.77 16.53
C PHE A 472 33.47 6.18 15.62
N GLY A 473 34.09 6.98 14.76
CA GLY A 473 35.03 6.52 13.75
C GLY A 473 34.36 5.83 12.56
N GLY A 474 35.20 5.30 11.67
CA GLY A 474 34.81 4.54 10.49
C GLY A 474 36.00 3.69 10.00
N GLY A 475 35.73 2.66 9.19
CA GLY A 475 36.75 1.81 8.58
C GLY A 475 37.26 0.67 9.47
N ALA A 476 36.63 0.41 10.61
CA ALA A 476 36.97 -0.75 11.45
C ALA A 476 36.74 -2.07 10.69
N ALA A 477 37.54 -3.09 11.01
CA ALA A 477 37.36 -4.42 10.43
C ALA A 477 36.03 -5.04 10.92
N PRO A 478 35.22 -5.62 10.03
CA PRO A 478 33.97 -6.26 10.42
C PRO A 478 34.25 -7.51 11.26
N GLN A 479 33.41 -7.76 12.25
CA GLN A 479 33.46 -9.00 13.02
C GLN A 479 33.05 -10.20 12.16
N GLY A 480 33.67 -11.35 12.40
CA GLY A 480 33.33 -12.60 11.73
C GLY A 480 31.88 -13.01 12.01
N ARG A 481 31.19 -13.55 11.00
CA ARG A 481 29.83 -14.07 11.16
C ARG A 481 29.87 -15.35 11.99
N LEU A 482 29.17 -15.39 13.13
CA LEU A 482 28.89 -16.67 13.80
C LEU A 482 28.01 -17.52 12.86
N PRO A 483 28.26 -18.82 12.69
CA PRO A 483 27.40 -19.69 11.88
C PRO A 483 25.96 -19.62 12.39
N ALA A 484 24.99 -19.44 11.48
CA ALA A 484 23.59 -19.55 11.84
C ALA A 484 23.31 -20.99 12.32
N PRO A 485 22.53 -21.20 13.40
CA PRO A 485 22.09 -22.53 13.76
C PRO A 485 21.20 -23.11 12.64
N PRO A 486 21.28 -24.42 12.36
CA PRO A 486 20.51 -25.04 11.28
C PRO A 486 19.01 -24.89 11.55
N THR A 487 18.30 -24.27 10.61
CA THR A 487 16.85 -24.12 10.63
C THR A 487 16.18 -25.47 10.34
N GLY A 488 15.40 -25.97 11.30
CA GLY A 488 14.61 -27.18 11.13
C GLY A 488 13.48 -27.02 10.10
N PHE A 489 13.20 -28.10 9.40
CA PHE A 489 12.13 -28.28 8.40
C PHE A 489 10.77 -27.72 8.85
N SER A 490 10.19 -26.78 8.08
CA SER A 490 8.73 -26.63 8.00
C SER A 490 8.29 -25.89 6.73
N GLY A 491 7.52 -26.61 5.90
CA GLY A 491 6.37 -26.11 5.12
C GLY A 491 6.65 -25.26 3.88
N GLY A 492 6.43 -25.85 2.70
CA GLY A 492 6.68 -25.23 1.39
C GLY A 492 5.71 -24.12 0.97
N GLY A 493 6.23 -23.23 0.12
CA GLY A 493 5.50 -22.27 -0.69
C GLY A 493 6.18 -22.13 -2.04
N SER A 494 5.41 -22.29 -3.12
CA SER A 494 5.87 -22.50 -4.50
C SER A 494 6.07 -21.21 -5.30
N GLY A 495 7.21 -21.14 -6.01
CA GLY A 495 7.27 -20.70 -7.42
C GLY A 495 7.67 -19.25 -7.69
N ALA A 496 8.92 -19.05 -8.14
CA ALA A 496 9.35 -17.84 -8.86
C ALA A 496 9.71 -18.22 -10.32
N SER A 497 9.29 -17.39 -11.27
CA SER A 497 9.83 -17.37 -12.64
C SER A 497 10.53 -16.04 -12.88
N ALA A 498 11.60 -16.07 -13.68
CA ALA A 498 12.41 -14.92 -14.03
C ALA A 498 11.64 -13.92 -14.91
N THR A 499 11.76 -12.63 -14.60
CA THR A 499 11.23 -11.54 -15.45
C THR A 499 12.32 -10.96 -16.36
N PRO A 500 11.99 -10.63 -17.62
CA PRO A 500 12.76 -9.70 -18.42
C PRO A 500 12.46 -8.24 -18.05
N ASN A 501 13.45 -7.35 -18.25
CA ASN A 501 13.31 -5.90 -18.13
C ASN A 501 12.10 -5.36 -18.90
N SER A 502 11.30 -4.49 -18.27
CA SER A 502 10.48 -3.53 -19.01
C SER A 502 10.18 -2.28 -18.18
N SER A 503 10.59 -1.14 -18.71
CA SER A 503 10.11 0.19 -18.38
C SER A 503 8.67 0.36 -18.88
N GLY A 504 7.69 0.27 -17.97
CA GLY A 504 6.28 0.50 -18.30
C GLY A 504 5.55 1.12 -17.10
N THR A 505 5.06 2.34 -17.28
CA THR A 505 4.23 3.07 -16.31
C THR A 505 2.92 2.33 -16.08
N GLY A 506 2.77 1.67 -14.93
CA GLY A 506 1.52 1.05 -14.50
C GLY A 506 0.47 2.12 -14.21
N GLN A 507 -0.65 2.06 -14.92
CA GLN A 507 -1.77 2.98 -14.81
C GLN A 507 -2.70 2.51 -13.68
N PHE A 508 -2.93 3.35 -12.66
CA PHE A 508 -3.94 3.10 -11.63
C PHE A 508 -5.35 3.08 -12.26
N PRO A 509 -6.30 2.29 -11.72
CA PRO A 509 -7.63 2.12 -12.31
C PRO A 509 -8.55 3.26 -11.88
N PHE A 510 -8.32 4.47 -12.37
CA PHE A 510 -9.33 5.51 -12.46
C PHE A 510 -9.23 6.12 -13.86
N GLY A 511 -10.36 6.13 -14.56
CA GLY A 511 -10.44 6.11 -16.02
C GLY A 511 -9.71 7.24 -16.77
N THR A 512 -9.30 6.90 -18.00
CA THR A 512 -8.98 7.88 -19.03
C THR A 512 -10.22 8.72 -19.32
N GLY A 513 -10.08 10.05 -19.25
CA GLY A 513 -11.08 10.96 -19.76
C GLY A 513 -11.45 10.61 -21.20
N ALA A 514 -12.71 10.86 -21.56
CA ALA A 514 -13.20 10.72 -22.91
C ALA A 514 -12.39 11.65 -23.84
N ASP A 515 -11.39 11.08 -24.50
CA ASP A 515 -10.90 11.35 -25.84
C ASP A 515 -9.56 10.62 -26.00
N GLY A 516 -9.64 9.39 -26.50
CA GLY A 516 -8.48 8.54 -26.74
C GLY A 516 -7.58 9.12 -27.83
N ALA A 517 -6.40 9.60 -27.45
CA ALA A 517 -5.28 9.78 -28.36
C ALA A 517 -3.97 9.41 -27.66
N SER A 518 -3.46 8.22 -27.97
CA SER A 518 -2.08 7.82 -27.72
C SER A 518 -1.16 8.61 -28.66
N SER A 519 -0.13 9.25 -28.15
CA SER A 519 1.04 9.62 -28.96
C SER A 519 2.32 9.45 -28.15
N GLY A 520 2.96 8.30 -28.38
CA GLY A 520 4.37 8.09 -28.03
C GLY A 520 5.26 8.49 -29.20
N GLY A 521 6.23 9.36 -28.91
CA GLY A 521 7.54 9.40 -29.58
C GLY A 521 7.67 10.08 -30.95
N VAL A 522 8.59 11.06 -31.00
CA VAL A 522 9.81 11.08 -31.86
C VAL A 522 10.12 12.47 -32.47
N THR A 523 11.33 12.96 -32.10
CA THR A 523 12.27 13.88 -32.78
C THR A 523 11.89 15.30 -33.22
N SER A 524 12.82 16.20 -32.85
CA SER A 524 13.06 17.57 -33.31
C SER A 524 13.18 17.74 -34.83
N ILE A 525 12.45 18.70 -35.40
CA ILE A 525 12.73 19.39 -36.68
C ILE A 525 12.40 20.90 -36.48
N PRO A 526 13.19 21.87 -37.01
CA PRO A 526 13.07 23.30 -36.69
C PRO A 526 12.00 24.04 -37.53
N PRO A 527 11.66 25.30 -37.19
CA PRO A 527 10.47 25.96 -37.73
C PRO A 527 10.73 26.54 -39.13
N THR A 528 9.81 26.25 -40.06
CA THR A 528 9.68 26.93 -41.35
C THR A 528 8.63 28.03 -41.26
N GLU A 529 9.06 29.27 -41.49
CA GLU A 529 8.21 30.44 -41.74
C GLU A 529 7.47 30.31 -43.09
N ARG A 530 6.22 30.79 -43.15
CA ARG A 530 5.72 31.65 -44.25
C ARG A 530 4.34 32.28 -43.92
N PRO A 531 3.97 33.41 -44.57
CA PRO A 531 3.33 34.58 -43.95
C PRO A 531 1.98 34.98 -44.57
N GLY A 532 1.29 35.94 -43.92
CA GLY A 532 0.33 36.86 -44.55
C GLY A 532 -1.15 36.64 -44.20
N THR A 533 -1.70 37.50 -43.32
CA THR A 533 -2.77 38.52 -43.57
C THR A 533 -4.19 37.94 -43.82
N ASP A 534 -5.29 38.40 -43.22
CA ASP A 534 -5.59 39.49 -42.29
C ASP A 534 -7.03 39.30 -41.75
N ALA A 535 -7.29 39.96 -40.61
CA ALA A 535 -8.56 40.54 -40.15
C ALA A 535 -9.77 39.62 -39.82
N ASN A 536 -10.07 39.50 -38.51
CA ASN A 536 -11.19 40.27 -37.93
C ASN A 536 -11.16 40.29 -36.40
N ALA A 537 -11.67 41.40 -35.88
CA ALA A 537 -11.43 42.03 -34.58
C ALA A 537 -12.36 41.57 -33.42
N TYR A 538 -11.75 41.35 -32.23
CA TYR A 538 -12.10 41.77 -30.83
C TYR A 538 -13.55 41.62 -30.26
N PRO A 539 -13.82 41.85 -28.94
CA PRO A 539 -13.06 41.72 -27.66
C PRO A 539 -13.89 40.93 -26.57
N PHE A 540 -13.38 40.38 -25.46
CA PHE A 540 -13.06 40.94 -24.12
C PHE A 540 -12.64 39.74 -23.22
N SER A 541 -11.50 39.73 -22.53
CA SER A 541 -11.17 40.27 -21.18
C SER A 541 -11.93 39.67 -19.98
N THR A 542 -11.18 38.88 -19.20
CA THR A 542 -11.11 38.75 -17.72
C THR A 542 -12.40 38.62 -16.90
N ASN A 543 -12.52 37.48 -16.21
CA ASN A 543 -12.27 37.38 -14.76
C ASN A 543 -11.76 35.98 -14.41
#